data_AF-A0A852WW15-F1
#
_entry.id   AF-A0A852WW15-F1
#
_cell.length_a   1.000
_cell.length_b   1.000
_cell.length_c   1.000
_cell.angle_alpha   90.00
_cell.angle_beta   90.00
_cell.angle_gamma   90.00
#
_symmetry.space_group_name_H-M   'P 1'
#
loop_
_entity.id
_entity.type
_entity.pdbx_description
1 polymer ?
#
loop_
_entity_poly.entity_id
_entity_poly.type
_entity_poly.pdbx_seq_one_letter_code
_entity_poly.pdbx_strand_id
1 'polypeptide(L)' 'MFDDTTRITIIREVHAGTPAEPMLLAETWSPKPAERILLGYFPADRLRFAADVVWTVYRRETEAADGP' A
#
# COMPACT_ATOMS: atom_id res chain seq x y z
N MET A 1 5.81 -2.23 11.89
CA MET A 1 6.31 -3.61 11.75
C MET A 1 5.33 -4.34 10.85
N PHE A 2 5.75 -4.77 9.66
CA PHE A 2 4.94 -5.63 8.80
C PHE A 2 4.80 -6.98 9.51
N ASP A 3 3.61 -7.56 9.55
CA ASP A 3 3.42 -8.86 10.20
C ASP A 3 4.00 -10.00 9.36
N ASP A 4 4.24 -11.15 10.00
CA ASP A 4 4.77 -12.37 9.37
C ASP A 4 3.80 -13.02 8.35
N THR A 5 2.78 -12.30 7.88
CA THR A 5 1.87 -12.81 6.86
C THR A 5 2.39 -12.50 5.46
N THR A 6 2.11 -13.40 4.52
CA THR A 6 2.36 -13.19 3.08
C THR A 6 1.52 -12.05 2.48
N ARG A 7 0.69 -11.36 3.30
CA ARG A 7 -0.18 -10.26 2.88
C ARG A 7 0.43 -8.95 3.29
N ILE A 8 0.91 -8.23 2.29
CA ILE A 8 1.79 -7.11 2.51
C ILE A 8 1.02 -5.77 2.39
N THR A 9 -0.01 -5.74 1.55
CA THR A 9 -0.75 -4.52 1.25
C THR A 9 -2.21 -4.80 0.89
N ILE A 10 -3.05 -3.79 1.08
CA ILE A 10 -4.40 -3.71 0.54
C ILE A 10 -4.39 -2.57 -0.49
N ILE A 11 -4.83 -2.86 -1.71
CA ILE A 11 -5.10 -1.85 -2.74
C ILE A 11 -6.62 -1.86 -2.99
N ARG A 12 -7.27 -0.72 -2.79
CA ARG A 12 -8.73 -0.59 -2.93
C ARG A 12 -9.10 0.73 -3.61
N GLU A 13 -10.22 0.73 -4.32
CA GLU A 13 -10.77 1.96 -4.88
C GLU A 13 -11.39 2.84 -3.78
N VAL A 14 -11.14 4.14 -3.88
CA VAL A 14 -11.71 5.20 -3.04
C VAL A 14 -11.97 6.44 -3.88
N HIS A 15 -12.70 7.41 -3.32
CA HIS A 15 -12.77 8.76 -3.87
C HIS A 15 -11.91 9.67 -2.99
N ALA A 16 -10.97 10.41 -3.58
CA ALA A 16 -10.04 11.28 -2.87
C ALA A 16 -9.79 12.59 -3.63
N GLY A 17 -9.30 13.63 -2.93
CA GLY A 17 -9.01 14.94 -3.52
C GLY A 17 -10.14 15.97 -3.42
N THR A 18 -9.97 17.11 -4.10
CA THR A 18 -11.00 18.16 -4.23
C THR A 18 -10.90 18.82 -5.61
N PRO A 19 -11.82 18.51 -6.57
CA PRO A 19 -12.97 17.61 -6.42
C PRO A 19 -12.55 16.16 -6.18
N ALA A 20 -13.47 15.36 -5.63
CA ALA A 20 -13.19 13.96 -5.34
C ALA A 20 -13.14 13.14 -6.65
N GLU A 21 -12.03 12.44 -6.87
CA GLU A 21 -11.79 11.62 -8.05
C GLU A 21 -11.57 10.15 -7.65
N PRO A 22 -11.91 9.18 -8.51
CA PRO A 22 -11.66 7.77 -8.25
C PRO A 22 -10.15 7.48 -8.25
N MET A 23 -9.68 6.87 -7.17
CA MET A 23 -8.26 6.59 -6.92
C MET A 23 -8.11 5.20 -6.31
N LEU A 24 -6.94 4.58 -6.51
CA LEU A 24 -6.51 3.44 -5.73
C LEU A 24 -5.77 3.93 -4.49
N LEU A 25 -6.23 3.50 -3.33
CA LEU A 25 -5.55 3.68 -2.06
C LEU A 25 -4.79 2.41 -1.72
N ALA A 26 -3.48 2.53 -1.55
CA ALA A 26 -2.61 1.46 -1.06
C ALA A 26 -2.28 1.68 0.42
N GLU A 27 -2.49 0.65 1.23
CA GLU A 27 -2.24 0.64 2.67
C GLU A 27 -1.50 -0.65 3.04
N THR A 28 -0.77 -0.68 4.16
CA THR A 28 -0.26 -1.94 4.71
C THR A 28 -1.42 -2.85 5.13
N TRP A 29 -1.20 -4.17 5.09
CA TRP A 29 -2.17 -5.09 5.68
C TRP A 29 -2.11 -5.00 7.21
N SER A 30 -3.29 -5.02 7.85
CA SER A 30 -3.46 -5.26 9.27
C SER A 30 -4.90 -5.74 9.52
N PRO A 31 -5.12 -6.67 10.47
CA PRO A 31 -6.46 -7.06 10.89
C PRO A 31 -7.25 -5.89 11.51
N LYS A 32 -6.56 -4.87 12.04
CA LYS A 32 -7.18 -3.67 12.59
C LYS A 32 -7.02 -2.52 11.61
N PRO A 33 -8.11 -1.99 11.01
CA PRO A 33 -8.01 -0.92 10.02
C PRO A 33 -7.25 0.33 10.48
N ALA A 34 -7.35 0.68 11.77
CA ALA A 34 -6.66 1.83 12.34
C ALA A 34 -5.13 1.67 12.46
N GLU A 35 -4.62 0.44 12.38
CA GLU A 35 -3.17 0.16 12.40
C GLU A 35 -2.58 0.10 10.98
N ARG A 36 -3.41 0.27 9.94
CA ARG A 36 -2.94 0.31 8.56
C ARG A 36 -2.23 1.62 8.28
N ILE A 37 -1.11 1.53 7.59
CA ILE A 37 -0.28 2.69 7.24
C ILE A 37 -0.51 3.00 5.77
N LEU A 38 -0.79 4.27 5.47
CA LEU A 38 -0.91 4.77 4.10
C LEU A 38 0.42 4.61 3.36
N LEU A 39 0.38 3.92 2.22
CA LEU A 39 1.51 3.82 1.30
C LEU A 39 1.39 4.84 0.16
N GLY A 40 0.17 5.11 -0.31
CA GLY A 40 -0.07 6.17 -1.29
C GLY A 40 -1.42 6.09 -2.01
N TYR A 41 -1.65 7.09 -2.86
CA TYR A 41 -2.78 7.16 -3.79
C TYR A 41 -2.27 7.04 -5.23
N PHE A 42 -3.00 6.30 -6.05
CA PHE A 42 -2.68 6.07 -7.46
C PHE A 42 -3.94 6.27 -8.33
N PRO A 43 -3.79 6.57 -9.63
CA PRO A 43 -4.94 6.59 -10.55
C PRO A 43 -5.70 5.26 -10.55
N ALA A 44 -7.03 5.32 -10.59
CA ALA A 44 -7.92 4.14 -10.56
C ALA A 44 -7.60 3.09 -11.64
N ASP A 45 -7.16 3.54 -12.82
CA ASP A 45 -6.86 2.71 -13.99
C ASP A 45 -5.46 2.08 -13.97
N ARG A 46 -4.65 2.34 -12.93
CA ARG A 46 -3.24 1.94 -12.88
C ARG A 46 -2.91 0.93 -11.79
N LEU A 47 -3.77 -0.08 -11.60
CA LEU A 47 -3.58 -1.13 -10.58
C LEU A 47 -2.21 -1.83 -10.67
N ARG A 48 -1.75 -2.19 -11.88
CA ARG A 48 -0.45 -2.87 -12.05
C ARG A 48 0.71 -2.00 -11.57
N PHE A 49 0.69 -0.72 -11.93
CA PHE A 49 1.70 0.25 -11.50
C PHE A 49 1.67 0.46 -9.99
N ALA A 50 0.47 0.62 -9.40
CA ALA A 50 0.31 0.74 -7.96
C ALA A 50 0.92 -0.48 -7.22
N ALA A 51 0.64 -1.70 -7.72
CA ALA A 51 1.21 -2.92 -7.15
C ALA A 51 2.74 -2.97 -7.24
N ASP A 52 3.33 -2.59 -8.38
CA ASP A 52 4.79 -2.61 -8.56
C ASP A 52 5.52 -1.59 -7.66
N VAL A 53 4.95 -0.39 -7.51
CA VAL A 53 5.50 0.64 -6.61
C VAL A 53 5.41 0.16 -5.16
N VAL A 54 4.24 -0.34 -4.74
CA VAL A 54 4.03 -0.83 -3.37
C VAL A 54 4.95 -2.00 -3.02
N TRP A 55 5.14 -2.94 -3.95
CA TRP A 55 6.07 -4.05 -3.77
C TRP A 55 7.52 -3.58 -3.61
N THR A 56 7.93 -2.58 -4.40
CA THR A 56 9.28 -2.01 -4.31
C THR A 56 9.51 -1.33 -2.96
N VAL A 57 8.51 -0.58 -2.45
CA VAL A 57 8.56 0.05 -1.13
C VAL A 57 8.67 -1.02 -0.04
N TYR A 58 7.83 -2.06 -0.10
CA TYR A 58 7.89 -3.16 0.86
C TYR A 58 9.27 -3.81 0.90
N ARG A 59 9.80 -4.22 -0.27
CA ARG A 59 11.12 -4.86 -0.34
C ARG A 59 12.21 -4.00 0.28
N ARG A 60 12.19 -2.70 0.02
CA ARG A 60 13.17 -1.77 0.59
C ARG A 60 13.11 -1.74 2.12
N GLU A 61 11.90 -1.69 2.68
CA GLU A 61 11.70 -1.64 4.13
C GLU A 61 12.04 -2.96 4.81
N THR A 62 11.73 -4.10 4.19
CA THR A 62 12.06 -5.42 4.75
C THR A 62 13.52 -5.79 4.59
N GLU A 63 14.14 -5.50 3.44
CA GLU A 63 15.57 -5.77 3.23
C GLU A 63 16.45 -4.84 4.07
N ALA A 64 15.99 -3.62 4.37
CA ALA A 64 16.67 -2.74 5.32
C ALA A 64 16.52 -3.22 6.78
N ALA A 65 15.44 -3.93 7.11
CA ALA A 65 15.24 -4.53 8.43
C ALA A 65 16.07 -5.81 8.62
N ASP A 66 16.32 -6.57 7.54
CA ASP A 66 17.13 -7.79 7.51
C ASP A 66 18.65 -7.51 7.28
N GLY A 67 19.17 -6.39 7.79
CA GLY A 67 20.62 -6.09 7.72
C GLY A 67 21.51 -7.21 8.32
N PRO A 68 22.80 -7.31 7.91
CA PRO A 68 23.68 -8.45 8.16
C PRO A 68 23.86 -8.87 9.62
#